data_AF-A0AA92V5U7-F1
#
_entry.id   AF-A0AA92V5U7-F1
#
_cell.length_a   1.000
_cell.length_b   1.000
_cell.length_c   1.000
_cell.angle_alpha   90.00
_cell.angle_beta   90.00
_cell.angle_gamma   90.00
#
_symmetry.space_group_name_H-M   'P 1'
#
loop_
_entity.id
_entity.type
_entity.pdbx_description
1 polymer ?
#
loop_
_entity_poly.entity_id
_entity_poly.type
_entity_poly.pdbx_seq_one_letter_code
_entity_poly.pdbx_strand_id
1 'polypeptide(L)' 'MRLSEERYDNPAYRDIKNSIDTAKEEGREEGVAKEKLATAKRLLGMGLTQEQVAKGTGLSIKEIEKLI' A
#
# COMPACT_ATOMS: atom_id res chain seq x y z
N MET A 1 -9.40 23.31 34.88
CA MET A 1 -8.03 22.93 34.44
C MET A 1 -8.10 22.52 32.97
N ARG A 2 -7.43 23.29 32.11
CA ARG A 2 -7.38 23.14 30.65
C ARG A 2 -6.40 21.99 30.29
N LEU A 3 -6.70 20.78 30.76
CA LEU A 3 -5.83 19.60 30.61
C LEU A 3 -5.89 18.96 29.21
N SER A 4 -6.65 19.54 28.28
CA SER A 4 -6.84 18.98 26.94
C SER A 4 -5.84 19.47 25.89
N GLU A 5 -5.13 20.58 26.13
CA GLU A 5 -4.27 21.20 25.10
C GLU A 5 -2.76 21.02 25.35
N GLU A 6 -2.35 20.76 26.59
CA GLU A 6 -0.92 20.66 26.98
C GLU A 6 -0.25 19.31 26.57
N ARG A 7 -1.03 18.35 26.07
CA ARG A 7 -0.51 17.05 25.57
C ARG A 7 0.01 17.09 24.14
N TYR A 8 -0.21 18.17 23.39
CA TYR A 8 0.17 18.29 21.98
C TYR A 8 1.54 18.97 21.72
N ASP A 9 2.17 19.50 22.77
CA ASP A 9 3.46 20.21 22.72
C ASP A 9 4.65 19.39 23.27
N ASN A 10 4.45 18.10 23.56
CA ASN A 10 5.56 17.21 23.89
C ASN A 10 6.15 16.61 22.61
N PRO A 11 7.37 16.99 22.18
CA PRO A 11 7.98 16.54 20.93
C PRO A 11 8.09 15.01 20.85
N ALA A 12 8.33 14.33 21.99
CA ALA A 12 8.38 12.86 22.03
C ALA A 12 7.03 12.21 21.68
N TYR A 13 5.90 12.84 22.02
CA TYR A 13 4.57 12.35 21.64
C TYR A 13 4.27 12.57 20.16
N ARG A 14 4.80 13.64 19.55
CA ARG A 14 4.69 13.87 18.10
C ARG A 14 5.52 12.88 17.31
N ASP A 15 6.76 12.63 17.72
CA ASP A 15 7.66 11.71 17.02
C ASP A 15 7.14 10.27 17.04
N ILE A 16 6.60 9.82 18.18
CA ILE A 16 5.98 8.48 18.30
C ILE A 16 4.73 8.37 17.41
N LYS A 17 3.86 9.39 17.40
CA LYS A 17 2.67 9.38 16.53
C LYS A 17 3.05 9.35 15.06
N ASN A 18 3.94 10.24 14.64
CA ASN A 18 4.39 10.33 13.25
C ASN A 18 5.04 9.01 12.81
N SER A 19 5.89 8.41 13.64
CA SER A 19 6.52 7.12 13.33
C SER A 19 5.51 5.99 13.16
N ILE A 20 4.46 5.93 14.00
CA ILE A 20 3.41 4.91 13.90
C ILE A 20 2.53 5.14 12.68
N ASP A 21 2.16 6.39 12.40
CA ASP A 21 1.33 6.74 11.25
C ASP A 21 2.06 6.42 9.94
N THR A 22 3.35 6.77 9.83
CA THR A 22 4.19 6.41 8.68
C THR A 22 4.33 4.90 8.51
N ALA A 23 4.65 4.16 9.58
CA ALA A 23 4.79 2.70 9.49
C ALA A 23 3.48 1.99 9.08
N LYS A 24 2.33 2.54 9.48
CA LYS A 24 1.01 1.99 9.13
C LYS A 24 0.64 2.31 7.67
N GLU A 25 1.00 3.50 7.19
CA GLU A 25 0.78 3.91 5.80
C GLU A 25 1.65 3.08 4.85
N GLU A 26 2.96 2.96 5.13
CA GLU A 26 3.89 2.13 4.35
C GLU A 26 3.45 0.65 4.32
N GLY A 27 3.07 0.10 5.47
CA GLY A 27 2.58 -1.28 5.54
C GLY A 27 1.30 -1.52 4.74
N ARG A 28 0.42 -0.51 4.65
CA ARG A 28 -0.81 -0.58 3.84
C ARG A 28 -0.49 -0.49 2.35
N GLU A 29 0.38 0.43 1.94
CA GLU A 29 0.80 0.56 0.55
C GLU A 29 1.52 -0.70 0.06
N GLU A 30 2.45 -1.24 0.85
CA GLU A 30 3.12 -2.51 0.55
C GLU A 30 2.12 -3.67 0.41
N GLY A 31 1.14 -3.75 1.32
CA GLY A 31 0.10 -4.78 1.27
C GLY A 31 -0.72 -4.71 -0.01
N VAL A 32 -1.18 -3.51 -0.36
CA VAL A 32 -1.96 -3.28 -1.59
C VAL A 32 -1.15 -3.59 -2.85
N ALA A 33 0.12 -3.17 -2.89
CA ALA A 33 1.00 -3.48 -4.01
C ALA A 33 1.22 -5.00 -4.15
N LYS A 34 1.54 -5.70 -3.05
CA LYS A 34 1.71 -7.16 -3.03
C LYS A 34 0.44 -7.89 -3.50
N GLU A 35 -0.74 -7.45 -3.08
CA GLU A 35 -2.02 -8.05 -3.47
C GLU A 35 -2.29 -7.89 -4.97
N LYS A 36 -2.07 -6.70 -5.54
CA LYS A 36 -2.22 -6.44 -6.98
C LYS A 36 -1.30 -7.34 -7.80
N LEU A 37 -0.04 -7.48 -7.40
CA LEU A 37 0.93 -8.34 -8.08
C LEU A 37 0.56 -9.83 -7.98
N ALA A 38 0.13 -10.29 -6.80
CA ALA A 38 -0.33 -11.66 -6.60
C ALA A 38 -1.56 -11.97 -7.46
N THR A 39 -2.51 -11.03 -7.52
CA THR A 39 -3.70 -11.14 -8.38
C THR A 39 -3.30 -11.20 -9.85
N ALA A 40 -2.39 -10.33 -10.29
CA ALA A 40 -1.91 -10.32 -11.67
C ALA A 40 -1.29 -11.66 -12.07
N LYS A 41 -0.38 -12.20 -11.23
CA LYS A 41 0.24 -13.52 -11.45
C LYS A 41 -0.80 -14.64 -11.53
N ARG A 42 -1.80 -14.62 -10.65
CA ARG A 42 -2.88 -15.62 -10.66
C ARG A 42 -3.68 -15.56 -11.96
N LEU A 43 -4.05 -14.37 -12.43
CA LEU A 43 -4.81 -14.20 -13.66
C LEU A 43 -4.00 -14.60 -14.90
N LEU A 44 -2.71 -14.27 -14.95
CA LEU A 44 -1.81 -14.74 -16.01
C LEU A 44 -1.70 -16.27 -16.00
N GLY A 45 -1.55 -16.89 -14.83
CA GLY A 45 -1.52 -18.36 -14.69
C GLY A 45 -2.83 -19.05 -15.09
N MET A 46 -3.95 -18.32 -15.08
CA MET A 46 -5.25 -18.78 -15.60
C MET A 46 -5.38 -18.62 -17.12
N GLY A 47 -4.36 -18.09 -17.80
CA GLY A 47 -4.35 -17.89 -19.26
C GLY A 47 -5.01 -16.60 -19.74
N LEU A 48 -5.27 -15.62 -18.84
CA LEU A 48 -5.78 -14.32 -19.26
C LEU A 48 -4.69 -13.49 -19.97
N THR A 49 -5.10 -12.64 -20.92
CA THR A 49 -4.17 -11.74 -21.60
C THR A 49 -3.71 -10.61 -20.68
N GLN A 50 -2.53 -10.06 -20.93
CA GLN A 50 -1.98 -8.94 -20.16
C GLN A 50 -2.95 -7.75 -20.08
N GLU A 51 -3.72 -7.48 -21.15
CA GLU A 51 -4.72 -6.42 -21.20
C GLU A 51 -5.90 -6.68 -20.26
N GLN A 52 -6.37 -7.92 -20.18
CA GLN A 52 -7.42 -8.32 -19.24
C GLN A 52 -6.91 -8.24 -17.79
N VAL A 53 -5.66 -8.66 -17.57
CA VAL A 53 -5.01 -8.56 -16.26
C VAL A 53 -4.82 -7.10 -15.85
N ALA A 54 -4.40 -6.23 -16.77
CA ALA A 54 -4.27 -4.79 -16.54
C ALA A 54 -5.61 -4.17 -16.13
N LYS A 55 -6.68 -4.52 -16.84
CA LYS A 55 -8.04 -4.07 -16.51
C LYS A 55 -8.54 -4.59 -15.17
N GLY A 56 -8.18 -5.82 -14.78
CA GLY A 56 -8.62 -6.45 -13.54
C GLY A 56 -7.85 -6.01 -12.29
N THR A 57 -6.58 -5.63 -12.44
CA THR A 57 -5.68 -5.29 -11.31
C THR A 57 -5.41 -3.78 -11.20
N GLY A 58 -5.72 -3.02 -12.25
CA GLY A 58 -5.36 -1.61 -12.37
C GLY A 58 -3.86 -1.37 -12.58
N LEU A 59 -3.08 -2.43 -12.84
CA LEU A 59 -1.67 -2.34 -13.21
C LEU A 59 -1.53 -2.01 -14.69
N SER A 60 -0.45 -1.33 -15.05
CA SER A 60 -0.08 -1.12 -16.43
C SER A 60 0.46 -2.40 -17.08
N ILE A 61 0.37 -2.51 -18.41
CA ILE A 61 0.96 -3.63 -19.17
C ILE A 61 2.45 -3.79 -18.83
N LYS A 62 3.20 -2.69 -18.71
CA LYS A 62 4.63 -2.71 -18.35
C LYS A 62 4.90 -3.32 -16.97
N GLU A 63 4.02 -3.08 -16.01
CA GLU A 63 4.14 -3.69 -14.67
C GLU A 63 3.85 -5.18 -14.74
N ILE A 64 2.91 -5.60 -15.59
CA ILE A 64 2.55 -7.00 -15.79
C ILE A 64 3.65 -7.75 -16.55
N GLU A 65 4.28 -7.13 -17.56
CA GLU A 65 5.43 -7.69 -18.28
C GLU A 65 6.60 -7.98 -17.33
N LYS A 66 6.81 -7.14 -16.30
CA LYS A 66 7.85 -7.39 -15.28
C LYS A 66 7.55 -8.58 -14.36
N LEU A 67 6.34 -9.15 -14.41
CA LEU A 67 5.94 -10.29 -13.59
C LEU A 67 6.14 -11.64 -14.26
N ILE A 68 6.44 -11.64 -15.56
CA ILE A 68 6.70 -12.81 -16.41
C ILE A 68 8.22 -12.97 -16.55
#